data_AF-X1A7T2-F1
#
_entry.id   AF-X1A7T2-F1
#
_cell.length_a   1.000
_cell.length_b   1.000
_cell.length_c   1.000
_cell.angle_alpha   90.00
_cell.angle_beta   90.00
_cell.angle_gamma   90.00
#
_symmetry.space_group_name_H-M   'P 1'
#
loop_
_entity.id
_entity.type
_entity.pdbx_description
1 polymer ?
#
loop_
_entity_poly.entity_id
_entity_poly.type
_entity_poly.pdbx_seq_one_letter_code
_entity_poly.pdbx_strand_id
1 'polypeptide(L)'
;MKNEKYKEAVILLEKLREIEKKNEDFEYSLSHKLYQLISNSNSLYNQEIILEHIKKMSNKQNFLTIHELHLSLKEKDFTIEESVLGKEIELLILRDLLPCKKEGDKIIF
;
A
#
# COMPACT_ATOMS: atom_id res chain seq x y z
N MET A 1 11.71 3.97 4.43
CA MET A 1 11.20 2.85 3.61
C MET A 1 12.11 2.45 2.47
N LYS A 2 12.96 3.32 1.90
CA LYS A 2 13.73 3.11 0.65
C LYS A 2 14.64 1.86 0.48
N ASN A 3 14.66 0.92 1.42
CA ASN A 3 15.46 -0.31 1.38
C ASN A 3 14.68 -1.57 1.80
N GLU A 4 13.37 -1.47 2.02
CA GLU A 4 12.57 -2.61 2.46
C GLU A 4 12.06 -3.41 1.25
N LYS A 5 12.19 -4.74 1.33
CA LYS A 5 11.86 -5.67 0.24
C LYS A 5 10.41 -6.13 0.32
N TYR A 6 9.47 -5.18 0.33
CA TYR A 6 8.05 -5.49 0.57
C TYR A 6 7.46 -6.36 -0.54
N LYS A 7 7.86 -6.14 -1.79
CA LYS A 7 7.42 -6.97 -2.93
C LYS A 7 7.84 -8.43 -2.75
N GLU A 8 9.10 -8.66 -2.40
CA GLU A 8 9.62 -10.00 -2.14
C GLU A 8 8.96 -10.64 -0.92
N ALA A 9 8.70 -9.85 0.13
CA ALA A 9 7.98 -10.32 1.32
C ALA A 9 6.57 -10.79 0.95
N VAL A 10 5.81 -9.99 0.18
CA VAL A 10 4.48 -10.39 -0.32
C VAL A 10 4.56 -11.71 -1.09
N ILE A 11 5.50 -11.84 -2.04
CA ILE A 11 5.68 -13.07 -2.82
C ILE A 11 5.98 -14.27 -1.93
N LEU A 12 6.85 -14.11 -0.92
CA LEU A 12 7.21 -15.18 0.00
C LEU A 12 6.01 -15.62 0.85
N LEU A 13 5.26 -14.67 1.40
CA LEU A 13 4.11 -14.94 2.24
C LEU A 13 2.96 -15.60 1.45
N GLU A 14 2.77 -15.18 0.20
CA GLU A 14 1.83 -15.82 -0.71
C GLU A 14 2.21 -17.28 -1.00
N LYS A 15 3.50 -17.58 -1.23
CA LYS A 15 3.97 -18.97 -1.34
C LYS A 15 3.72 -19.76 -0.06
N LEU A 16 3.95 -19.15 1.11
CA LEU A 16 3.71 -19.79 2.40
C LEU A 16 2.23 -20.12 2.60
N ARG A 17 1.33 -19.22 2.19
CA ARG A 17 -0.13 -19.46 2.24
C ARG A 17 -0.54 -20.64 1.37
N GLU A 18 0.04 -20.79 0.18
CA GLU A 18 -0.26 -21.92 -0.70
C GLU A 18 0.28 -23.25 -0.16
N ILE A 19 1.36 -23.24 0.62
CA ILE A 19 1.84 -24.42 1.34
C ILE A 19 0.87 -24.76 2.47
N GLU A 20 0.46 -23.77 3.26
CA GLU A 20 -0.44 -23.93 4.40
C GLU A 20 -1.81 -24.50 3.99
N LYS A 21 -2.39 -24.03 2.88
CA LYS A 21 -3.66 -24.56 2.32
C LYS A 21 -3.61 -26.06 1.99
N LYS A 22 -2.41 -26.60 1.73
CA LYS A 22 -2.20 -28.02 1.37
C LYS A 22 -1.81 -28.87 2.57
N ASN A 23 -1.65 -28.26 3.74
CA ASN A 23 -1.20 -28.96 4.93
C ASN A 23 -2.38 -29.66 5.61
N GLU A 24 -2.22 -30.94 5.91
CA GLU A 24 -3.25 -31.74 6.59
C GLU A 24 -3.38 -31.31 8.07
N ASP A 25 -2.28 -30.82 8.67
CA ASP A 25 -2.21 -30.25 10.02
C ASP A 25 -2.56 -28.74 9.99
N PHE A 26 -3.81 -28.42 9.68
CA PHE A 26 -4.29 -27.05 9.61
C PHE A 26 -4.41 -26.40 11.01
N GLU A 27 -3.57 -25.40 11.30
CA GLU A 27 -3.70 -24.55 12.47
C GLU A 27 -4.36 -23.20 12.14
N TYR A 28 -5.63 -23.07 12.48
CA TYR A 28 -6.42 -21.85 12.23
C TYR A 28 -5.76 -20.55 12.74
N SER A 29 -5.15 -20.59 13.92
CA SER A 29 -4.54 -19.40 14.52
C SER A 29 -3.31 -18.90 13.76
N LEU A 30 -2.52 -19.82 13.20
CA LEU A 30 -1.36 -19.50 12.37
C LEU A 30 -1.82 -19.01 11.00
N SER A 31 -2.83 -19.66 10.42
CA SER A 31 -3.48 -19.22 9.19
C SER A 31 -3.91 -17.77 9.29
N HIS A 32 -4.72 -17.43 10.30
CA HIS A 32 -5.23 -16.08 10.49
C HIS A 32 -4.09 -15.03 10.61
N LYS A 33 -3.04 -15.33 11.39
CA LYS A 33 -1.86 -14.46 11.49
C LYS A 33 -1.14 -14.30 10.17
N LEU A 34 -1.05 -15.35 9.35
CA LEU A 34 -0.46 -15.29 8.02
C LEU A 34 -1.27 -14.40 7.08
N TYR A 35 -2.61 -14.52 7.06
CA TYR A 35 -3.47 -13.63 6.29
C TYR A 35 -3.31 -12.16 6.71
N GLN A 36 -3.25 -11.89 8.02
CA GLN A 36 -2.98 -10.53 8.53
C GLN A 36 -1.61 -10.00 8.06
N LEU A 37 -0.58 -10.84 8.13
CA LEU A 37 0.76 -10.45 7.70
C LEU A 37 0.84 -10.18 6.20
N ILE A 38 0.16 -10.98 5.37
CA ILE A 38 0.02 -10.75 3.93
C ILE A 38 -0.68 -9.41 3.68
N SER A 39 -1.79 -9.15 4.37
CA SER A 39 -2.54 -7.90 4.22
C SER A 39 -1.67 -6.68 4.59
N ASN A 40 -0.96 -6.76 5.72
CA ASN A 40 -0.05 -5.69 6.15
C ASN A 40 1.11 -5.48 5.17
N SER A 41 1.69 -6.56 4.64
CA SER A 41 2.80 -6.48 3.68
C SER A 41 2.36 -5.85 2.36
N ASN A 42 1.16 -6.18 1.89
CA ASN A 42 0.56 -5.53 0.72
C ASN A 42 0.31 -4.04 0.97
N SER A 43 -0.24 -3.67 2.13
CA SER A 43 -0.44 -2.26 2.51
C SER A 43 0.89 -1.50 2.53
N LEU A 44 1.95 -2.07 3.13
CA LEU A 44 3.28 -1.45 3.14
C LEU A 44 3.89 -1.29 1.74
N TYR A 45 3.76 -2.31 0.88
CA TYR A 45 4.19 -2.24 -0.51
C TYR A 45 3.45 -1.13 -1.28
N ASN A 46 2.13 -1.05 -1.11
CA ASN A 46 1.32 0.00 -1.73
C ASN A 46 1.75 1.39 -1.24
N GLN A 47 1.92 1.55 0.07
CA GLN A 47 2.35 2.79 0.71
C GLN A 47 3.71 3.27 0.19
N GLU A 48 4.66 2.36 -0.04
CA GLU A 48 5.95 2.69 -0.63
C GLU A 48 5.79 3.32 -2.03
N ILE A 49 5.03 2.66 -2.91
CA ILE A 49 4.79 3.13 -4.28
C ILE A 49 4.05 4.48 -4.29
N ILE A 50 3.04 4.62 -3.43
CA ILE A 50 2.25 5.84 -3.28
C ILE A 50 3.14 7.00 -2.82
N LEU A 51 3.95 6.79 -1.77
CA LEU A 51 4.87 7.82 -1.27
C LEU A 51 5.85 8.27 -2.35
N GLU A 52 6.42 7.34 -3.11
CA GLU A 52 7.33 7.67 -4.20
C GLU A 52 6.65 8.50 -5.31
N HIS A 53 5.40 8.20 -5.64
CA HIS A 53 4.63 8.97 -6.61
C HIS A 53 4.29 10.35 -6.10
N ILE A 54 3.74 10.44 -4.89
CA ILE A 54 3.33 11.71 -4.30
C ILE A 54 4.54 12.64 -4.20
N LYS A 55 5.70 12.16 -3.76
CA LYS A 55 6.95 12.96 -3.73
C LYS A 55 7.38 13.48 -5.11
N LYS A 56 7.09 12.76 -6.19
CA LYS A 56 7.40 13.21 -7.56
C LYS A 56 6.39 14.26 -8.04
N MET A 57 5.12 14.13 -7.65
CA MET A 57 4.04 15.04 -8.04
C MET A 57 4.05 16.33 -7.23
N SER A 58 4.36 16.27 -5.93
CA SER A 58 4.41 17.44 -5.04
C SER A 58 5.45 18.49 -5.47
N ASN A 59 6.46 18.08 -6.23
CA ASN A 59 7.44 19.01 -6.82
C ASN A 59 6.88 19.84 -7.99
N LYS A 60 5.71 19.47 -8.53
CA LYS A 60 5.11 20.09 -9.73
C LYS A 60 3.85 20.90 -9.43
N GLN A 61 3.17 20.61 -8.34
CA GLN A 61 1.88 21.21 -7.97
C GLN A 61 1.73 21.25 -6.46
N ASN A 62 0.96 22.22 -5.94
CA ASN A 62 0.74 22.43 -4.50
C ASN A 62 -0.34 21.50 -3.91
N PHE A 63 -1.16 20.89 -4.76
CA PHE A 63 -2.17 19.93 -4.35
C PHE A 63 -2.40 18.89 -5.44
N LEU A 64 -2.98 17.75 -5.09
CA LEU A 64 -3.50 16.77 -6.05
C LEU A 64 -4.79 16.13 -5.52
N THR A 65 -5.66 15.66 -6.41
CA THR A 65 -6.83 14.85 -6.03
C THR A 65 -6.50 13.36 -6.00
N ILE A 66 -7.20 12.59 -5.15
CA ILE A 66 -7.04 11.12 -5.10
C ILE A 66 -7.22 10.50 -6.49
N HIS A 67 -8.17 11.04 -7.27
CA HIS A 67 -8.44 10.59 -8.63
C HIS A 67 -7.24 10.81 -9.58
N GLU A 68 -6.62 11.99 -9.55
CA GLU A 68 -5.42 12.28 -10.36
C GLU A 68 -4.25 11.36 -9.99
N LEU A 69 -4.06 11.09 -8.70
CA LEU A 69 -3.03 10.15 -8.25
C LEU A 69 -3.34 8.72 -8.71
N HIS A 70 -4.60 8.29 -8.61
CA HIS A 70 -5.04 6.97 -9.05
C HIS A 70 -4.80 6.76 -10.56
N LEU A 71 -5.13 7.77 -11.39
CA LEU A 71 -4.84 7.73 -12.82
C LEU A 71 -3.34 7.66 -13.09
N SER A 72 -2.55 8.50 -12.42
CA SER A 72 -1.09 8.51 -12.59
C SER A 72 -0.43 7.18 -12.17
N LEU A 73 -0.97 6.51 -11.15
CA LEU A 73 -0.50 5.20 -10.72
C LEU A 73 -0.83 4.10 -11.74
N LYS A 74 -2.04 4.14 -12.32
CA LYS A 74 -2.45 3.20 -13.38
C LYS A 74 -1.57 3.28 -14.62
N GLU A 75 -1.14 4.49 -15.01
CA GLU A 75 -0.20 4.67 -16.13
C GLU A 75 1.15 3.96 -15.90
N LYS A 76 1.47 3.57 -14.67
CA LYS A 76 2.68 2.81 -14.32
C LYS A 76 2.39 1.35 -13.99
N ASP A 77 1.29 0.82 -14.50
CA ASP A 77 0.81 -0.55 -14.27
C ASP A 77 0.56 -0.88 -12.78
N PHE A 78 0.43 0.14 -11.91
CA PHE A 78 0.05 -0.07 -10.52
C PHE A 78 -1.46 0.02 -10.38
N THR A 79 -2.09 -1.14 -10.18
CA THR A 79 -3.54 -1.24 -10.00
C THR A 79 -3.87 -1.31 -8.51
N ILE A 80 -4.53 -0.28 -8.01
CA ILE A 80 -5.09 -0.20 -6.67
C ILE A 80 -6.49 0.39 -6.79
N GLU A 81 -7.45 -0.07 -6.00
CA GLU A 81 -8.76 0.57 -5.97
C GLU A 81 -8.65 1.99 -5.39
N GLU A 82 -9.36 2.96 -5.95
CA GLU A 82 -9.33 4.35 -5.50
C GLU A 82 -9.73 4.51 -4.03
N SER A 83 -10.67 3.68 -3.56
CA SER A 83 -11.10 3.61 -2.16
C SER A 83 -9.97 3.13 -1.22
N VAL A 84 -9.17 2.17 -1.68
CA VAL A 84 -8.00 1.66 -0.95
C VAL A 84 -6.89 2.69 -0.97
N LEU A 85 -6.64 3.34 -2.12
CA LEU A 85 -5.67 4.43 -2.24
C LEU A 85 -5.94 5.55 -1.22
N GLY A 86 -7.20 5.98 -1.09
CA GLY A 86 -7.59 6.99 -0.10
C GLY A 86 -7.24 6.58 1.34
N LYS A 87 -7.51 5.31 1.71
CA LYS A 87 -7.17 4.78 3.04
C LYS A 87 -5.66 4.69 3.27
N GLU A 88 -4.90 4.28 2.26
CA GLU A 88 -3.45 4.20 2.37
C GLU A 88 -2.81 5.58 2.56
N ILE A 89 -3.32 6.61 1.87
CA ILE A 89 -2.90 8.00 2.08
C ILE A 89 -3.21 8.45 3.52
N GLU A 90 -4.41 8.19 4.02
CA GLU A 90 -4.79 8.53 5.39
C GLU A 90 -3.85 7.86 6.41
N LEU A 91 -3.52 6.58 6.22
CA LEU A 91 -2.57 5.87 7.06
C LEU A 91 -1.16 6.50 7.01
N LEU A 92 -0.70 6.90 5.83
CA LEU A 92 0.59 7.56 5.65
C LEU A 92 0.66 8.92 6.37
N ILE A 93 -0.44 9.69 6.33
CA ILE A 93 -0.55 10.97 7.05
C ILE A 93 -0.59 10.73 8.57
N LEU A 94 -1.42 9.78 9.04
CA LEU A 94 -1.55 9.45 10.47
C LEU A 94 -0.25 8.92 11.09
N ARG A 95 0.64 8.35 10.27
CA ARG A 95 1.96 7.84 10.68
C ARG A 95 3.07 8.89 10.54
N ASP A 96 2.74 10.13 10.19
CA ASP A 96 3.70 11.21 9.89
C ASP A 96 4.72 10.86 8.79
N LEU A 97 4.38 9.92 7.90
CA LEU A 97 5.24 9.49 6.78
C LEU A 97 5.03 10.33 5.53
N LEU A 98 3.85 10.94 5.41
CA LEU A 98 3.50 11.86 4.33
C LEU A 98 3.13 13.22 4.94
N PRO A 99 4.01 14.24 4.86
CA PRO A 99 3.80 15.53 5.51
C PRO A 99 2.84 16.40 4.68
N CYS A 100 1.59 15.96 4.55
CA CYS A 100 0.55 16.67 3.78
C CYS A 100 -0.77 16.67 4.56
N LYS A 101 -1.69 17.54 4.17
CA LYS A 101 -3.06 17.56 4.69
C LYS A 101 -4.02 16.93 3.69
N LYS A 102 -5.02 16.22 4.19
CA LYS A 102 -6.13 15.72 3.37
C LYS A 102 -7.39 16.55 3.63
N GLU A 103 -7.91 17.17 2.59
CA GLU A 103 -9.17 17.93 2.60
C GLU A 103 -10.15 17.30 1.60
N GLY A 104 -11.07 16.46 2.10
CA GLY A 104 -11.95 15.69 1.24
C GLY A 104 -11.17 14.72 0.34
N ASP A 105 -11.25 14.94 -0.97
CA ASP A 105 -10.55 14.20 -2.02
C ASP A 105 -9.18 14.80 -2.39
N LYS A 106 -8.79 15.93 -1.78
CA LYS A 106 -7.54 16.64 -2.08
C LYS A 106 -6.45 16.32 -1.07
N ILE A 107 -5.25 16.17 -1.58
CA ILE A 107 -3.98 16.09 -0.85
C ILE A 107 -3.27 17.43 -1.06
N ILE A 108 -2.98 18.14 0.03
CA ILE A 108 -2.34 19.46 0.04
C ILE A 108 -0.93 19.32 0.62
N PHE A 109 0.09 19.67 -0.17
CA PHE A 109 1.51 19.50 0.18
C PHE A 109 2.07 20.65 1.02
#